data_AF-A0A7S3RX92-F1
#
_entry.id   AF-A0A7S3RX92-F1
#
_cell.length_a   1.000
_cell.length_b   1.000
_cell.length_c   1.000
_cell.angle_alpha   90.00
_cell.angle_beta   90.00
_cell.angle_gamma   90.00
#
_symmetry.space_group_name_H-M   'P 1'
#
loop_
_entity.id
_entity.type
_entity.pdbx_description
1 polymer ?
#
loop_
_entity_poly.entity_id
_entity_poly.type
_entity_poly.pdbx_seq_one_letter_code
_entity_poly.pdbx_strand_id
1 'polypeptide(L)'
;MVEGQMVLDESMPNMALVPGFTMVNSGRAASLTAPSAPALQQVVGDAVRHALLSPLDVDAVECDAKGSLMHDAVEVVCMARQLRGVARGDEELLSLGGVKTKLGYTQETAGVASFIATMLQQRGGSLPGNLHLKTLNPHAFPEDEEAAVVVPSEALCHRCRSSFVGVMARGFGGTHVHTLLWTESTDQKIPSGKRDFMDLQAFNFWPGGGGELEDGAEPLKEYMINGSWSGWKGPERMRSEGTNCWSFTVTMGENRFEEFQIWCDGDSQKVLHPGDNGASSGAPVY
;
A
#
# COMPACT_ATOMS: atom_id res chain seq x y z
N MET A 1 25.80 11.93 -0.13
CA MET A 1 26.81 12.52 0.78
C MET A 1 28.18 12.15 0.25
N VAL A 2 28.99 13.12 -0.15
CA VAL A 2 30.42 12.92 -0.46
C VAL A 2 31.17 13.77 0.55
N GLU A 3 32.07 13.15 1.33
CA GLU A 3 32.86 13.83 2.37
C GLU A 3 32.03 14.58 3.43
N GLY A 4 30.86 14.07 3.79
CA GLY A 4 30.01 14.67 4.83
C GLY A 4 29.22 15.91 4.38
N GLN A 5 29.34 16.31 3.11
CA GLN A 5 28.47 17.32 2.50
C GLN A 5 27.37 16.67 1.67
N MET A 6 26.17 17.24 1.78
CA MET A 6 25.02 16.83 1.00
C MET A 6 25.23 17.30 -0.45
N VAL A 7 25.63 16.38 -1.31
CA VAL A 7 25.68 16.61 -2.75
C VAL A 7 24.24 16.46 -3.26
N LEU A 8 23.63 17.58 -3.63
CA LEU A 8 22.34 17.61 -4.31
C LEU A 8 22.58 17.40 -5.79
N ASP A 9 21.97 16.38 -6.36
CA ASP A 9 21.87 16.24 -7.80
C ASP A 9 20.71 17.13 -8.28
N GLU A 10 21.03 18.34 -8.71
CA GLU A 10 20.04 19.30 -9.22
C GLU A 10 19.35 18.83 -10.52
N SER A 11 19.84 17.75 -11.15
CA SER A 11 19.19 17.16 -12.32
C SER A 11 17.93 16.36 -11.98
N MET A 12 17.75 15.96 -10.71
CA MET A 12 16.55 15.29 -10.24
C MET A 12 15.65 16.23 -9.42
N PRO A 13 14.34 16.28 -9.70
CA PRO A 13 13.43 17.12 -8.93
C PRO A 13 13.31 16.60 -7.50
N ASN A 14 13.75 17.40 -6.53
CA ASN A 14 13.53 17.11 -5.10
C ASN A 14 12.03 17.20 -4.78
N MET A 15 11.44 16.05 -4.45
CA MET A 15 9.99 15.95 -4.18
C MET A 15 9.64 16.27 -2.72
N ALA A 16 10.39 15.69 -1.78
CA ALA A 16 10.28 15.90 -0.34
C ALA A 16 11.56 15.41 0.36
N LEU A 17 11.78 15.90 1.58
CA LEU A 17 12.80 15.43 2.51
C LEU A 17 12.14 14.57 3.59
N VAL A 18 12.81 13.50 4.00
CA VAL A 18 12.46 12.73 5.21
C VAL A 18 13.41 13.17 6.33
N PRO A 19 13.05 14.17 7.16
CA PRO A 19 13.93 14.65 8.23
C PRO A 19 14.11 13.62 9.36
N GLY A 20 13.15 12.71 9.56
CA GLY A 20 13.27 11.67 10.57
C GLY A 20 12.14 10.64 10.48
N PHE A 21 12.43 9.44 10.97
CA PHE A 21 11.46 8.36 11.11
C PHE A 21 11.80 7.49 12.31
N THR A 22 10.80 6.75 12.80
CA THR A 22 10.98 5.75 13.86
C THR A 22 10.06 4.57 13.61
N MET A 23 10.51 3.39 14.05
CA MET A 23 9.73 2.16 14.11
C MET A 23 9.69 1.65 15.55
N VAL A 24 8.50 1.32 16.06
CA VAL A 24 8.28 0.77 17.40
C VAL A 24 7.31 -0.40 17.32
N ASN A 25 7.52 -1.45 18.11
CA ASN A 25 6.55 -2.54 18.27
C ASN A 25 5.72 -2.36 19.54
N SER A 26 4.44 -2.71 19.48
CA SER A 26 3.50 -2.70 20.62
C SER A 26 3.98 -3.53 21.82
N GLY A 27 4.80 -4.55 21.59
CA GLY A 27 5.20 -5.51 22.61
C GLY A 27 4.00 -6.30 23.13
N ARG A 28 3.98 -6.57 24.44
CA ARG A 28 2.88 -7.31 25.07
C ARG A 28 1.64 -6.42 25.21
N ALA A 29 0.58 -6.74 24.47
CA ALA A 29 -0.71 -6.08 24.53
C ALA A 29 -1.83 -7.03 24.99
N ALA A 30 -3.04 -6.51 25.20
CA ALA A 30 -4.21 -7.28 25.65
C ALA A 30 -4.66 -8.36 24.63
N SER A 31 -4.38 -8.11 23.35
CA SER A 31 -4.51 -9.09 22.26
C SER A 31 -3.48 -8.75 21.18
N LEU A 32 -3.26 -9.65 20.22
CA LEU A 32 -2.35 -9.43 19.10
C LEU A 32 -2.68 -8.15 18.31
N THR A 33 -3.96 -7.78 18.26
CA THR A 33 -4.48 -6.67 17.47
C THR A 33 -4.85 -5.45 18.29
N ALA A 34 -4.70 -5.50 19.61
CA ALA A 34 -5.07 -4.38 20.46
C ALA A 34 -4.16 -3.18 20.18
N PRO A 35 -4.72 -1.96 20.08
CA PRO A 35 -3.91 -0.75 19.93
C PRO A 35 -3.07 -0.52 21.20
N SER A 36 -1.84 -0.01 21.03
CA SER A 36 -0.93 0.32 22.13
C SER A 36 -0.67 1.81 22.17
N ALA A 37 -1.39 2.54 23.01
CA ALA A 37 -1.20 3.98 23.19
C ALA A 37 0.26 4.36 23.54
N PRO A 38 0.96 3.64 24.44
CA PRO A 38 2.36 3.92 24.72
C PRO A 38 3.26 3.77 23.49
N ALA A 39 3.05 2.74 22.66
CA ALA A 39 3.85 2.53 21.46
C ALA A 39 3.58 3.60 20.39
N LEU A 40 2.32 4.03 20.22
CA LEU A 40 1.97 5.12 19.31
C LEU A 40 2.55 6.47 19.77
N GLN A 41 2.53 6.73 21.07
CA GLN A 41 3.15 7.93 21.63
C GLN A 41 4.66 7.93 21.45
N GLN A 42 5.30 6.79 21.71
CA GLN A 42 6.74 6.62 21.56
C GLN A 42 7.17 6.81 20.10
N VAL A 43 6.54 6.12 19.14
CA VAL A 43 6.97 6.18 17.74
C VAL A 43 6.87 7.61 17.16
N VAL A 44 5.83 8.36 17.55
CA VAL A 44 5.65 9.75 17.13
C VAL A 44 6.70 10.65 17.77
N GLY A 45 6.82 10.60 19.11
CA GLY A 45 7.76 11.44 19.84
C GLY A 45 9.23 11.19 19.46
N ASP A 46 9.59 9.93 19.21
CA ASP A 46 10.92 9.54 18.78
C ASP A 46 11.22 10.02 17.36
N ALA A 47 10.26 9.93 16.43
CA ALA A 47 10.45 10.42 15.06
C ALA A 47 10.65 11.95 15.02
N VAL A 48 9.85 12.70 15.79
CA VAL A 48 10.01 14.16 15.96
C VAL A 48 11.39 14.49 16.55
N ARG A 49 11.83 13.73 17.55
CA ARG A 49 13.16 13.91 18.15
C ARG A 49 14.29 13.60 17.18
N HIS A 50 14.19 12.52 16.40
CA HIS A 50 15.16 12.17 15.37
C HIS A 50 15.26 13.25 14.28
N ALA A 51 14.14 13.90 13.97
CA ALA A 51 14.08 15.03 13.05
C ALA A 51 14.59 16.35 13.64
N LEU A 52 14.92 16.38 14.94
CA LEU A 52 15.30 17.60 15.69
C LEU A 52 14.25 18.71 15.61
N LEU A 53 12.96 18.34 15.56
CA LEU A 53 11.84 19.26 15.49
C LEU A 53 11.15 19.45 16.85
N SER A 54 10.46 20.56 17.01
CA SER A 54 9.42 20.73 18.02
C SER A 54 8.17 19.96 17.60
N PRO A 55 7.38 19.38 18.53
CA PRO A 55 6.10 18.77 18.17
C PRO A 55 5.11 19.76 17.51
N LEU A 56 5.23 21.05 17.82
CA LEU A 56 4.43 22.12 17.22
C LEU A 56 4.82 22.43 15.76
N ASP A 57 6.02 22.03 15.34
CA ASP A 57 6.45 22.20 13.95
C ASP A 57 5.71 21.23 13.00
N VAL A 58 5.04 20.20 13.53
CA VAL A 58 4.24 19.26 12.74
C VAL A 58 2.87 19.86 12.44
N ASP A 59 2.63 20.18 11.17
CA ASP A 59 1.43 20.86 10.69
C ASP A 59 0.22 19.93 10.57
N ALA A 60 0.47 18.69 10.14
CA ALA A 60 -0.57 17.68 9.95
C ALA A 60 -0.02 16.27 10.14
N VAL A 61 -0.94 15.30 10.30
CA VAL A 61 -0.61 13.88 10.27
C VAL A 61 -1.55 13.16 9.32
N GLU A 62 -0.96 12.43 8.37
CA GLU A 62 -1.60 11.36 7.63
C GLU A 62 -1.64 10.11 8.52
N CYS A 63 -2.80 9.86 9.12
CA CYS A 63 -3.02 8.79 10.09
C CYS A 63 -3.11 7.41 9.41
N ASP A 64 -2.96 6.35 10.20
CA ASP A 64 -3.30 5.00 9.74
C ASP A 64 -4.79 4.90 9.42
N ALA A 65 -5.67 5.55 10.20
CA ALA A 65 -7.07 5.83 9.86
C ALA A 65 -7.80 4.62 9.26
N LYS A 66 -7.86 3.52 10.00
CA LYS A 66 -8.47 2.26 9.55
C LYS A 66 -10.00 2.28 9.57
N GLY A 67 -10.62 3.29 10.17
CA GLY A 67 -12.06 3.37 10.34
C GLY A 67 -12.58 2.51 11.49
N SER A 68 -11.70 2.09 12.40
CA SER A 68 -12.07 1.29 13.57
C SER A 68 -12.27 2.20 14.77
N LEU A 69 -13.47 2.18 15.37
CA LEU A 69 -13.85 3.05 16.49
C LEU A 69 -12.79 3.13 17.60
N MET A 70 -12.28 1.98 18.06
CA MET A 70 -11.27 1.94 19.13
C MET A 70 -9.89 2.38 18.64
N HIS A 71 -9.44 1.90 17.47
CA HIS A 71 -8.10 2.18 16.98
C HIS A 71 -7.92 3.65 16.60
N ASP A 72 -8.95 4.23 15.96
CA ASP A 72 -8.93 5.61 15.53
C ASP A 72 -9.02 6.54 16.74
N ALA A 73 -9.82 6.20 17.76
CA ALA A 73 -9.85 6.97 19.01
C ALA A 73 -8.48 6.99 19.71
N VAL A 74 -7.83 5.83 19.83
CA VAL A 74 -6.48 5.76 20.42
C VAL A 74 -5.47 6.53 19.58
N GLU A 75 -5.54 6.44 18.25
CA GLU A 75 -4.64 7.16 17.34
C GLU A 75 -4.79 8.68 17.49
N VAL A 76 -6.01 9.21 17.40
CA VAL A 76 -6.32 10.64 17.52
C VAL A 76 -5.82 11.20 18.85
N VAL A 77 -6.12 10.53 19.96
CA VAL A 77 -5.69 10.96 21.31
C VAL A 77 -4.17 10.94 21.43
N CYS A 78 -3.48 9.95 20.85
CA CYS A 78 -2.03 9.90 20.88
C CYS A 78 -1.39 11.02 20.05
N MET A 79 -1.93 11.34 18.87
CA MET A 79 -1.46 12.44 18.03
C MET A 79 -1.64 13.78 18.73
N ALA A 80 -2.85 14.04 19.24
CA ALA A 80 -3.15 15.25 20.01
C ALA A 80 -2.16 15.43 21.17
N ARG A 81 -2.00 14.38 21.98
CA ARG A 81 -1.13 14.41 23.15
C ARG A 81 0.35 14.62 22.81
N GLN A 82 0.87 13.99 21.76
CA GLN A 82 2.29 14.11 21.43
C GLN A 82 2.63 15.40 20.70
N LEU A 83 1.73 15.88 19.84
CA LEU A 83 2.05 16.99 18.92
C LEU A 83 1.47 18.34 19.38
N ARG A 84 0.49 18.35 20.28
CA ARG A 84 -0.09 19.58 20.85
C ARG A 84 -0.06 19.64 22.37
N GLY A 85 0.09 18.49 23.03
CA GLY A 85 0.11 18.41 24.50
C GLY A 85 -1.30 18.51 25.09
N VAL A 86 -1.42 19.12 26.26
CA VAL A 86 -2.71 19.42 26.90
C VAL A 86 -3.18 20.80 26.41
N ALA A 87 -4.43 20.87 25.95
CA ALA A 87 -5.12 21.99 25.31
C ALA A 87 -4.45 23.37 25.43
N ARG A 88 -4.08 23.95 24.28
CA ARG A 88 -3.54 25.31 24.16
C ARG A 88 -4.38 26.15 23.19
N GLY A 89 -5.70 26.21 23.42
CA GLY A 89 -6.61 27.05 22.62
C GLY A 89 -6.55 26.83 21.10
N ASP A 90 -7.18 27.73 20.36
CA ASP A 90 -7.44 27.58 18.92
C ASP A 90 -6.24 27.85 17.99
N GLU A 91 -5.13 28.40 18.49
CA GLU A 91 -4.11 29.00 17.61
C GLU A 91 -3.26 27.96 16.85
N GLU A 92 -3.24 26.70 17.27
CA GLU A 92 -2.41 25.65 16.65
C GLU A 92 -3.10 24.28 16.64
N LEU A 93 -4.29 24.14 16.04
CA LEU A 93 -4.88 22.81 15.85
C LEU A 93 -4.01 21.93 14.93
N LEU A 94 -3.87 20.65 15.26
CA LEU A 94 -3.23 19.65 14.38
C LEU A 94 -4.25 19.08 13.39
N SER A 95 -3.96 19.16 12.10
CA SER A 95 -4.84 18.56 11.08
C SER A 95 -4.57 17.06 10.92
N LEU A 96 -5.63 16.23 10.89
CA LEU A 96 -5.53 14.78 10.72
C LEU A 96 -6.18 14.31 9.41
N GLY A 97 -5.41 13.66 8.56
CA GLY A 97 -5.83 13.09 7.27
C GLY A 97 -5.85 11.57 7.25
N GLY A 98 -6.52 11.01 6.25
CA GLY A 98 -6.52 9.58 5.94
C GLY A 98 -6.81 9.31 4.46
N VAL A 99 -5.81 8.85 3.72
CA VAL A 99 -5.88 8.49 2.30
C VAL A 99 -6.74 7.25 2.10
N LYS A 100 -6.84 6.40 3.12
CA LYS A 100 -7.67 5.18 3.11
C LYS A 100 -9.15 5.49 2.94
N THR A 101 -9.60 6.71 3.27
CA THR A 101 -10.98 7.15 2.96
C THR A 101 -11.22 7.25 1.45
N LYS A 102 -10.16 7.35 0.63
CA LYS A 102 -10.21 7.56 -0.82
C LYS A 102 -9.83 6.29 -1.59
N LEU A 103 -8.81 5.58 -1.11
CA LEU A 103 -8.24 4.41 -1.78
C LEU A 103 -8.67 3.07 -1.17
N GLY A 104 -9.34 3.09 -0.02
CA GLY A 104 -9.54 1.89 0.79
C GLY A 104 -8.26 1.43 1.49
N TYR A 105 -8.33 0.29 2.17
CA TYR A 105 -7.17 -0.29 2.86
C TYR A 105 -6.37 -1.19 1.92
N THR A 106 -5.25 -0.68 1.39
CA THR A 106 -4.42 -1.37 0.39
C THR A 106 -3.39 -2.34 1.00
N GLN A 107 -3.69 -2.84 2.20
CA GLN A 107 -2.90 -3.83 2.95
C GLN A 107 -1.39 -3.49 3.02
N GLU A 108 -0.53 -4.30 2.43
CA GLU A 108 0.93 -4.19 2.48
C GLU A 108 1.43 -2.89 1.84
N THR A 109 0.65 -2.30 0.93
CA THR A 109 0.99 -1.04 0.26
C THR A 109 0.42 0.19 0.96
N ALA A 110 -0.32 0.03 2.06
CA ALA A 110 -1.00 1.14 2.73
C ALA A 110 -0.02 2.24 3.19
N GLY A 111 1.16 1.87 3.67
CA GLY A 111 2.19 2.80 4.10
C GLY A 111 2.74 3.64 2.94
N VAL A 112 3.15 2.99 1.84
CA VAL A 112 3.70 3.70 0.67
C VAL A 112 2.64 4.53 -0.05
N ALA A 113 1.39 4.06 -0.10
CA ALA A 113 0.28 4.84 -0.65
C ALA A 113 0.04 6.14 0.15
N SER A 114 0.05 6.05 1.48
CA SER A 114 -0.06 7.22 2.38
C SER A 114 1.11 8.17 2.19
N PHE A 115 2.34 7.64 2.17
CA PHE A 115 3.56 8.42 1.96
C PHE A 115 3.54 9.21 0.64
N ILE A 116 3.25 8.55 -0.48
CA ILE A 116 3.21 9.19 -1.80
C ILE A 116 2.08 10.22 -1.86
N ALA A 117 0.90 9.87 -1.35
CA ALA A 117 -0.24 10.78 -1.34
C ALA A 117 0.07 12.05 -0.54
N THR A 118 0.62 11.93 0.67
CA THR A 118 1.02 13.06 1.50
C THR A 118 2.04 13.95 0.80
N MET A 119 3.08 13.36 0.20
CA MET A 119 4.09 14.11 -0.54
C MET A 119 3.46 14.94 -1.68
N LEU A 120 2.55 14.35 -2.46
CA LEU A 120 1.85 15.03 -3.56
C LEU A 120 0.90 16.13 -3.05
N GLN A 121 0.20 15.88 -1.94
CA GLN A 121 -0.70 16.82 -1.28
C GLN A 121 0.05 18.06 -0.76
N GLN A 122 1.17 17.85 -0.05
CA GLN A 122 2.01 18.93 0.46
C GLN A 122 2.61 19.77 -0.68
N ARG A 123 3.09 19.14 -1.77
CA ARG A 123 3.55 19.87 -2.95
C ARG A 123 2.47 20.73 -3.60
N GLY A 124 1.22 20.25 -3.57
CA GLY A 124 0.05 21.00 -4.00
C GLY A 124 -0.46 22.03 -2.98
N GLY A 125 0.19 22.15 -1.81
CA GLY A 125 -0.16 23.13 -0.78
C GLY A 125 -1.50 22.86 -0.09
N SER A 126 -2.04 21.63 -0.13
CA SER A 126 -3.37 21.34 0.43
C SER A 126 -3.46 20.00 1.15
N LEU A 127 -4.31 19.95 2.17
CA LEU A 127 -4.73 18.72 2.86
C LEU A 127 -6.16 18.38 2.42
N PRO A 128 -6.38 17.27 1.68
CA PRO A 128 -7.71 16.89 1.23
C PRO A 128 -8.63 16.46 2.38
N GLY A 129 -9.91 16.78 2.26
CA GLY A 129 -10.93 16.33 3.21
C GLY A 129 -11.03 14.80 3.31
N ASN A 130 -11.38 14.31 4.49
CA ASN A 130 -11.64 12.90 4.76
C ASN A 130 -13.03 12.52 4.21
N LEU A 131 -13.06 11.59 3.27
CA LEU A 131 -14.31 11.14 2.67
C LEU A 131 -15.12 10.28 3.65
N HIS A 132 -16.43 10.23 3.46
CA HIS A 132 -17.38 9.46 4.28
C HIS A 132 -17.51 9.93 5.75
N LEU A 133 -16.79 10.98 6.14
CA LEU A 133 -16.90 11.59 7.46
C LEU A 133 -18.21 12.38 7.59
N LYS A 134 -19.22 11.77 8.21
CA LYS A 134 -20.51 12.41 8.53
C LYS A 134 -20.61 12.86 9.98
N THR A 135 -19.99 12.10 10.89
CA THR A 135 -20.03 12.32 12.32
C THR A 135 -18.69 11.88 12.90
N LEU A 136 -18.11 12.70 13.78
CA LEU A 136 -16.86 12.36 14.45
C LEU A 136 -17.08 11.20 15.43
N ASN A 137 -16.02 10.43 15.65
CA ASN A 137 -16.02 9.36 16.62
C ASN A 137 -16.09 9.96 18.04
N PRO A 138 -17.15 9.70 18.83
CA PRO A 138 -17.32 10.31 20.15
C PRO A 138 -16.25 9.87 21.16
N HIS A 139 -15.59 8.72 20.92
CA HIS A 139 -14.47 8.28 21.76
C HIS A 139 -13.15 9.01 21.47
N ALA A 140 -13.06 9.67 20.30
CA ALA A 140 -11.91 10.48 19.91
C ALA A 140 -12.13 11.98 20.21
N PHE A 141 -13.40 12.41 20.21
CA PHE A 141 -13.84 13.80 20.38
C PHE A 141 -15.00 13.86 21.38
N PRO A 142 -14.73 13.76 22.70
CA PRO A 142 -15.76 13.93 23.72
C PRO A 142 -16.28 15.38 23.73
N GLU A 143 -17.59 15.56 23.94
CA GLU A 143 -18.27 16.88 23.84
C GLU A 143 -17.75 17.93 24.84
N ASP A 144 -17.18 17.48 25.96
CA ASP A 144 -16.75 18.34 27.07
C ASP A 144 -15.26 18.77 26.99
N GLU A 145 -14.53 18.43 25.91
CA GLU A 145 -13.10 18.76 25.76
C GLU A 145 -12.84 19.64 24.53
N GLU A 146 -12.03 20.70 24.72
CA GLU A 146 -11.50 21.47 23.59
C GLU A 146 -10.59 20.58 22.73
N ALA A 147 -10.92 20.47 21.45
CA ALA A 147 -10.17 19.63 20.53
C ALA A 147 -8.82 20.28 20.19
N ALA A 148 -7.71 19.59 20.44
CA ALA A 148 -6.38 20.01 19.97
C ALA A 148 -6.09 19.58 18.51
N VAL A 149 -7.05 18.92 17.87
CA VAL A 149 -6.92 18.32 16.53
C VAL A 149 -8.17 18.62 15.72
N VAL A 150 -8.01 18.73 14.41
CA VAL A 150 -9.11 18.89 13.45
C VAL A 150 -9.06 17.78 12.41
N VAL A 151 -10.20 17.18 12.10
CA VAL A 151 -10.35 16.18 11.04
C VAL A 151 -11.18 16.83 9.92
N PRO A 152 -10.53 17.36 8.87
CA PRO A 152 -11.24 18.10 7.84
C PRO A 152 -12.16 17.20 7.01
N SER A 153 -13.37 17.68 6.72
CA SER A 153 -14.31 17.08 5.76
C SER A 153 -14.18 17.70 4.35
N GLU A 154 -13.53 18.86 4.24
CA GLU A 154 -13.23 19.57 3.00
C GLU A 154 -11.73 19.82 2.84
N ALA A 155 -11.28 20.25 1.66
CA ALA A 155 -9.87 20.53 1.45
C ALA A 155 -9.44 21.79 2.21
N LEU A 156 -8.35 21.70 2.96
CA LEU A 156 -7.72 22.84 3.64
C LEU A 156 -6.41 23.21 2.95
N CYS A 157 -6.10 24.50 2.87
CA CYS A 157 -4.77 24.95 2.45
C CYS A 157 -3.79 24.78 3.61
N HIS A 158 -2.52 24.44 3.31
CA HIS A 158 -1.47 24.55 4.31
C HIS A 158 -1.28 26.01 4.74
N ARG A 159 -0.98 26.21 6.03
CA ARG A 159 -0.74 27.54 6.62
C ARG A 159 0.47 28.23 6.00
N CYS A 160 1.52 27.46 5.73
CA CYS A 160 2.80 27.91 5.19
C CYS A 160 3.09 27.23 3.85
N ARG A 161 4.02 27.82 3.08
CA ARG A 161 4.50 27.19 1.84
C ARG A 161 5.30 25.93 2.13
N SER A 162 6.18 25.96 3.13
CA SER A 162 6.82 24.77 3.66
C SER A 162 5.92 24.12 4.71
N SER A 163 5.84 22.80 4.74
CA SER A 163 5.12 22.08 5.79
C SER A 163 5.85 20.82 6.25
N PHE A 164 5.67 20.47 7.51
CA PHE A 164 6.02 19.15 8.06
C PHE A 164 4.75 18.33 8.26
N VAL A 165 4.67 17.17 7.60
CA VAL A 165 3.55 16.24 7.76
C VAL A 165 4.06 14.88 8.20
N GLY A 166 3.50 14.37 9.29
CA GLY A 166 3.75 13.01 9.75
C GLY A 166 2.93 11.99 8.95
N VAL A 167 3.50 10.84 8.65
CA VAL A 167 2.79 9.71 8.03
C VAL A 167 2.89 8.50 8.93
N MET A 168 1.75 7.95 9.34
CA MET A 168 1.63 6.80 10.23
C MET A 168 1.25 5.55 9.43
N ALA A 169 1.95 4.44 9.69
CA ALA A 169 1.60 3.12 9.17
C ALA A 169 1.65 2.08 10.29
N ARG A 170 0.62 1.23 10.36
CA ARG A 170 0.50 0.20 11.42
C ARG A 170 0.26 -1.19 10.88
N GLY A 171 1.21 -2.08 11.16
CA GLY A 171 1.10 -3.51 10.92
C GLY A 171 0.21 -4.20 11.93
N PHE A 172 -0.54 -5.21 11.48
CA PHE A 172 -1.39 -6.05 12.34
C PHE A 172 -0.61 -6.75 13.47
N GLY A 173 0.66 -7.09 13.24
CA GLY A 173 1.55 -7.68 14.24
C GLY A 173 2.08 -6.70 15.31
N GLY A 174 1.54 -5.48 15.36
CA GLY A 174 1.89 -4.47 16.36
C GLY A 174 3.11 -3.60 16.01
N THR A 175 3.68 -3.72 14.80
CA THR A 175 4.75 -2.83 14.35
C THR A 175 4.16 -1.54 13.81
N HIS A 176 4.58 -0.41 14.38
CA HIS A 176 4.18 0.93 13.98
C HIS A 176 5.37 1.68 13.43
N VAL A 177 5.15 2.45 12.36
CA VAL A 177 6.16 3.32 11.77
C VAL A 177 5.58 4.72 11.66
N HIS A 178 6.33 5.71 12.10
CA HIS A 178 6.02 7.11 11.87
C HIS A 178 7.20 7.77 11.15
N THR A 179 6.91 8.41 10.04
CA THR A 179 7.90 9.17 9.26
C THR A 179 7.44 10.61 9.13
N LEU A 180 8.37 11.54 9.14
CA LEU A 180 8.10 12.94 8.89
C LEU A 180 8.48 13.27 7.45
N LEU A 181 7.68 14.12 6.81
CA LEU A 181 7.91 14.63 5.48
C LEU A 181 7.96 16.15 5.53
N TRP A 182 9.03 16.70 4.98
CA TRP A 182 9.15 18.13 4.71
C TRP A 182 9.15 18.39 3.22
N THR A 183 8.39 19.38 2.77
CA THR A 183 8.47 19.88 1.39
C THR A 183 7.99 21.31 1.32
N GLU A 184 8.30 21.98 0.21
CA GLU A 184 7.79 23.29 -0.14
C GLU A 184 6.72 23.17 -1.22
N SER A 185 5.59 23.84 -1.01
CA SER A 185 4.52 23.93 -1.97
C SER A 185 4.96 24.75 -3.19
N THR A 186 4.64 24.23 -4.36
CA THR A 186 5.01 24.85 -5.63
C THR A 186 3.76 25.36 -6.34
N ASP A 187 3.81 26.62 -6.79
CA ASP A 187 2.78 27.20 -7.65
C ASP A 187 2.96 26.77 -9.11
N GLN A 188 4.08 26.09 -9.42
CA GLN A 188 4.24 25.46 -10.71
C GLN A 188 3.20 24.36 -10.82
N LYS A 189 2.19 24.61 -11.66
CA LYS A 189 1.40 23.53 -12.23
C LYS A 189 2.41 22.59 -12.85
N ILE A 190 2.63 21.42 -12.23
CA ILE A 190 3.30 20.32 -12.93
C ILE A 190 2.47 20.19 -14.19
N PRO A 191 3.02 20.50 -15.39
CA PRO A 191 2.26 20.28 -16.59
C PRO A 191 1.81 18.84 -16.47
N SER A 192 0.52 18.57 -16.63
CA SER A 192 0.16 17.27 -17.14
C SER A 192 0.80 17.27 -18.53
N GLY A 193 2.10 17.00 -18.60
CA GLY A 193 2.71 16.55 -19.82
C GLY A 193 1.73 15.50 -20.30
N LYS A 194 1.34 15.57 -21.58
CA LYS A 194 0.75 14.40 -22.20
C LYS A 194 1.69 13.28 -21.78
N ARG A 195 1.25 12.44 -20.85
CA ARG A 195 1.91 11.17 -20.65
C ARG A 195 1.69 10.58 -22.01
N ASP A 196 2.72 10.56 -22.85
CA ASP A 196 2.70 9.67 -23.98
C ASP A 196 2.61 8.30 -23.32
N PHE A 197 1.37 7.83 -23.14
CA PHE A 197 1.06 6.52 -22.60
C PHE A 197 1.73 5.41 -23.43
N MET A 198 2.31 5.78 -24.57
CA MET A 198 3.12 4.95 -25.46
C MET A 198 4.51 4.62 -24.91
N ASP A 199 5.07 5.38 -23.95
CA ASP A 199 6.43 5.15 -23.40
C ASP A 199 6.44 4.64 -21.94
N LEU A 200 5.27 4.40 -21.34
CA LEU A 200 5.25 3.51 -20.18
C LEU A 200 5.60 2.12 -20.69
N GLN A 201 6.85 1.69 -20.49
CA GLN A 201 7.19 0.27 -20.56
C GLN A 201 6.09 -0.48 -19.83
N ALA A 202 5.34 -1.29 -20.58
CA ALA A 202 4.17 -1.96 -20.08
C ALA A 202 4.56 -2.68 -18.79
N PHE A 203 3.91 -2.35 -17.68
CA PHE A 203 4.06 -3.08 -16.43
C PHE A 203 3.47 -4.48 -16.65
N ASN A 204 4.28 -5.36 -17.23
CA ASN A 204 3.92 -6.73 -17.51
C ASN A 204 4.33 -7.58 -16.30
N PHE A 205 3.36 -7.71 -15.40
CA PHE A 205 3.09 -8.85 -14.50
C PHE A 205 4.16 -9.31 -13.48
N TRP A 206 3.76 -9.31 -12.20
CA TRP A 206 4.34 -10.10 -11.08
C TRP A 206 3.15 -10.88 -10.45
N PRO A 207 3.27 -12.20 -10.16
CA PRO A 207 4.16 -12.67 -9.12
C PRO A 207 5.03 -13.89 -9.46
N GLY A 208 6.35 -13.70 -9.51
CA GLY A 208 7.30 -14.83 -9.52
C GLY A 208 8.75 -14.52 -9.90
N GLY A 209 9.04 -13.44 -10.63
CA GLY A 209 10.38 -13.19 -11.15
C GLY A 209 10.32 -12.25 -12.33
N GLY A 210 11.00 -11.12 -12.24
CA GLY A 210 10.89 -10.01 -13.19
C GLY A 210 11.86 -10.24 -14.34
N GLY A 211 11.41 -9.91 -15.55
CA GLY A 211 12.18 -9.98 -16.77
C GLY A 211 11.38 -9.42 -17.93
N GLU A 212 12.07 -9.04 -19.01
CA GLU A 212 11.40 -8.75 -20.27
C GLU A 212 10.92 -10.07 -20.88
N LEU A 213 9.64 -10.12 -21.27
CA LEU A 213 9.11 -11.19 -22.10
C LEU A 213 9.56 -10.92 -23.54
N GLU A 214 10.07 -11.94 -24.23
CA GLU A 214 10.26 -11.85 -25.67
C GLU A 214 8.92 -11.54 -26.35
N ASP A 215 8.94 -10.83 -27.49
CA ASP A 215 7.73 -10.51 -28.25
C ASP A 215 6.92 -11.79 -28.54
N GLY A 216 5.69 -11.84 -28.02
CA GLY A 216 4.79 -13.00 -28.14
C GLY A 216 4.79 -13.98 -26.95
N ALA A 217 5.58 -13.74 -25.90
CA ALA A 217 5.61 -14.58 -24.70
C ALA A 217 4.57 -14.19 -23.62
N GLU A 218 3.54 -13.40 -23.98
CA GLU A 218 2.43 -13.10 -23.09
C GLU A 218 1.65 -14.39 -22.73
N PRO A 219 1.31 -14.63 -21.46
CA PRO A 219 0.55 -15.81 -21.07
C PRO A 219 -0.86 -15.73 -21.67
N LEU A 220 -1.18 -16.68 -22.56
CA LEU A 220 -2.45 -16.77 -23.27
C LEU A 220 -3.62 -17.18 -22.35
N LYS A 221 -3.30 -17.69 -21.15
CA LYS A 221 -4.24 -18.26 -20.17
C LYS A 221 -5.08 -19.39 -20.78
N GLU A 222 -4.44 -20.21 -21.59
CA GLU A 222 -5.08 -21.35 -22.24
C GLU A 222 -4.66 -22.66 -21.58
N TYR A 223 -5.59 -23.60 -21.48
CA TYR A 223 -5.29 -24.96 -21.07
C TYR A 223 -5.30 -25.87 -22.28
N MET A 224 -4.24 -26.65 -22.38
CA MET A 224 -4.05 -27.65 -23.41
C MET A 224 -3.94 -29.00 -22.73
N ILE A 225 -4.32 -30.06 -23.44
CA ILE A 225 -4.29 -31.42 -22.91
C ILE A 225 -3.57 -32.34 -23.89
N ASN A 226 -2.60 -33.10 -23.40
CA ASN A 226 -1.85 -34.09 -24.17
C ASN A 226 -2.02 -35.45 -23.52
N GLY A 227 -2.20 -36.52 -24.29
CA GLY A 227 -2.43 -37.82 -23.68
C GLY A 227 -2.19 -38.99 -24.61
N SER A 228 -2.41 -40.19 -24.06
CA SER A 228 -2.13 -41.46 -24.75
C SER A 228 -2.95 -41.65 -26.03
N TRP A 229 -4.14 -41.06 -26.14
CA TRP A 229 -4.99 -41.16 -27.35
C TRP A 229 -4.33 -40.58 -28.60
N SER A 230 -3.48 -39.56 -28.46
CA SER A 230 -2.73 -38.96 -29.57
C SER A 230 -1.35 -39.62 -29.74
N GLY A 231 -1.00 -40.58 -28.88
CA GLY A 231 0.35 -41.12 -28.75
C GLY A 231 1.36 -40.08 -28.28
N TRP A 232 0.92 -39.11 -27.45
CA TRP A 232 1.74 -38.00 -26.95
C TRP A 232 2.37 -37.12 -28.04
N LYS A 233 1.80 -37.11 -29.25
CA LYS A 233 2.37 -36.39 -30.41
C LYS A 233 2.30 -34.86 -30.29
N GLY A 234 1.49 -34.34 -29.36
CA GLY A 234 1.38 -32.92 -29.09
C GLY A 234 0.10 -32.56 -28.33
N PRO A 235 0.08 -31.40 -27.66
CA PRO A 235 -1.07 -30.97 -26.87
C PRO A 235 -2.22 -30.46 -27.74
N GLU A 236 -3.45 -30.77 -27.35
CA GLU A 236 -4.69 -30.32 -27.97
C GLU A 236 -5.39 -29.26 -27.12
N ARG A 237 -6.09 -28.32 -27.75
CA ARG A 237 -6.69 -27.19 -27.05
C ARG A 237 -7.97 -27.59 -26.30
N MET A 238 -8.05 -27.26 -25.01
CA MET A 238 -9.29 -27.40 -24.24
C MET A 238 -10.25 -26.26 -24.59
N ARG A 239 -11.55 -26.56 -24.59
CA ARG A 239 -12.61 -25.57 -24.87
C ARG A 239 -12.96 -24.81 -23.60
N SER A 240 -12.97 -23.47 -23.65
CA SER A 240 -13.51 -22.65 -22.56
C SER A 240 -15.04 -22.70 -22.55
N GLU A 241 -15.63 -22.98 -21.37
CA GLU A 241 -17.08 -23.04 -21.17
C GLU A 241 -17.64 -21.83 -20.38
N GLY A 242 -16.80 -20.87 -20.00
CA GLY A 242 -17.18 -19.71 -19.20
C GLY A 242 -16.14 -19.41 -18.11
N THR A 243 -16.55 -18.67 -17.07
CA THR A 243 -15.65 -18.17 -16.02
C THR A 243 -14.93 -19.32 -15.31
N ASN A 244 -13.65 -19.47 -15.61
CA ASN A 244 -12.74 -20.46 -15.04
C ASN A 244 -13.13 -21.93 -15.25
N CYS A 245 -13.81 -22.25 -16.35
CA CYS A 245 -14.14 -23.64 -16.71
C CYS A 245 -13.60 -24.01 -18.09
N TRP A 246 -12.90 -25.14 -18.17
CA TRP A 246 -12.37 -25.70 -19.42
C TRP A 246 -12.72 -27.17 -19.53
N SER A 247 -13.09 -27.60 -20.74
CA SER A 247 -13.48 -28.98 -21.02
C SER A 247 -12.72 -29.54 -22.21
N PHE A 248 -12.50 -30.85 -22.19
CA PHE A 248 -12.00 -31.62 -23.31
C PHE A 248 -12.69 -32.97 -23.34
N THR A 249 -13.11 -33.42 -24.52
CA THR A 249 -13.81 -34.68 -24.69
C THR A 249 -12.90 -35.66 -25.39
N VAL A 250 -12.58 -36.76 -24.72
CA VAL A 250 -11.81 -37.88 -25.27
C VAL A 250 -12.71 -39.09 -25.50
N THR A 251 -12.52 -39.77 -26.64
CA THR A 251 -13.12 -41.07 -26.88
C THR A 251 -12.16 -42.15 -26.37
N MET A 252 -12.56 -42.92 -25.38
CA MET A 252 -11.71 -43.97 -24.79
C MET A 252 -11.47 -45.11 -25.78
N GLY A 253 -10.23 -45.57 -25.91
CA GLY A 253 -9.89 -46.78 -26.68
C GLY A 253 -10.38 -48.09 -26.05
N GLU A 254 -10.07 -49.23 -26.68
CA GLU A 254 -10.51 -50.58 -26.26
C GLU A 254 -10.12 -50.92 -24.80
N ASN A 255 -9.00 -50.39 -24.32
CA ASN A 255 -8.51 -50.61 -22.97
C ASN A 255 -9.28 -49.82 -21.89
N ARG A 256 -10.18 -48.90 -22.30
CA ARG A 256 -11.03 -48.06 -21.43
C ARG A 256 -10.27 -47.26 -20.36
N PHE A 257 -8.98 -46.99 -20.57
CA PHE A 257 -8.19 -46.05 -19.77
C PHE A 257 -7.33 -45.19 -20.72
N GLU A 258 -7.08 -43.95 -20.33
CA GLU A 258 -6.20 -43.01 -21.02
C GLU A 258 -5.40 -42.24 -19.96
N GLU A 259 -4.13 -41.97 -20.25
CA GLU A 259 -3.27 -41.10 -19.45
C GLU A 259 -3.18 -39.73 -20.13
N PHE A 260 -3.15 -38.66 -19.33
CA PHE A 260 -3.08 -37.30 -19.87
C PHE A 260 -2.34 -36.33 -18.96
N GLN A 261 -1.85 -35.26 -19.58
CA GLN A 261 -1.35 -34.07 -18.93
C GLN A 261 -2.14 -32.82 -19.34
N ILE A 262 -2.32 -31.88 -18.42
CA ILE A 262 -2.86 -30.54 -18.69
C ILE A 262 -1.71 -29.54 -18.61
N TRP A 263 -1.46 -28.85 -19.70
CA TRP A 263 -0.40 -27.85 -19.87
C TRP A 263 -1.00 -26.44 -19.92
N CYS A 264 -0.32 -25.46 -19.33
CA CYS A 264 -0.64 -24.05 -19.48
C CYS A 264 0.06 -23.49 -20.72
N ASP A 265 -0.70 -22.74 -21.54
CA ASP A 265 -0.20 -22.01 -22.72
C ASP A 265 0.57 -22.90 -23.73
N GLY A 266 0.30 -24.21 -23.73
CA GLY A 266 0.98 -25.18 -24.60
C GLY A 266 2.43 -25.50 -24.22
N ASP A 267 2.89 -25.05 -23.05
CA ASP A 267 4.25 -25.26 -22.55
C ASP A 267 4.34 -26.55 -21.71
N SER A 268 5.16 -27.49 -22.17
CA SER A 268 5.37 -28.77 -21.47
C SER A 268 6.13 -28.64 -20.15
N GLN A 269 6.67 -27.46 -19.83
CA GLN A 269 7.29 -27.16 -18.54
C GLN A 269 6.29 -26.56 -17.53
N LYS A 270 5.09 -26.15 -17.97
CA LYS A 270 4.04 -25.55 -17.13
C LYS A 270 2.85 -26.51 -17.00
N VAL A 271 3.04 -27.60 -16.28
CA VAL A 271 2.06 -28.70 -16.17
C VAL A 271 1.23 -28.58 -14.88
N LEU A 272 -0.09 -28.54 -15.02
CA LEU A 272 -1.03 -28.50 -13.89
C LEU A 272 -1.43 -29.88 -13.38
N HIS A 273 -1.30 -30.92 -14.20
CA HIS A 273 -1.70 -32.28 -13.85
C HIS A 273 -1.18 -33.30 -14.86
N PRO A 274 -0.65 -34.46 -14.44
CA PRO A 274 0.43 -34.63 -13.47
C PRO A 274 1.80 -34.25 -14.06
N GLY A 275 2.70 -33.71 -13.23
CA GLY A 275 3.99 -33.14 -13.65
C GLY A 275 4.95 -34.10 -14.37
N ASP A 276 4.84 -35.40 -14.12
CA ASP A 276 5.62 -36.47 -14.75
C ASP A 276 4.76 -37.70 -15.05
N ASN A 277 5.22 -38.55 -15.96
CA ASN A 277 4.54 -39.80 -16.29
C ASN A 277 4.60 -40.78 -15.10
N GLY A 278 3.43 -41.23 -14.60
CA GLY A 278 3.32 -42.08 -13.42
C GLY A 278 3.47 -41.37 -12.06
N ALA A 279 3.31 -40.04 -12.01
CA ALA A 279 3.47 -39.29 -10.76
C ALA A 279 2.47 -39.74 -9.66
N SER A 280 2.97 -39.87 -8.43
CA SER A 280 2.14 -40.20 -7.26
C SER A 280 1.19 -39.05 -6.91
N SER A 281 0.06 -39.39 -6.27
CA SER A 281 -0.85 -38.37 -5.70
C SER A 281 -0.08 -37.40 -4.80
N GLY A 282 -0.23 -36.08 -5.05
CA GLY A 282 0.48 -35.02 -4.33
C GLY A 282 1.84 -34.63 -4.90
N ALA A 283 2.24 -35.15 -6.06
CA ALA A 283 3.44 -34.68 -6.77
C ALA A 283 3.34 -33.17 -7.09
N PRO A 284 4.45 -32.42 -6.96
CA PRO A 284 4.45 -30.99 -7.26
C PRO A 284 4.09 -30.75 -8.73
N VAL A 285 3.16 -29.82 -8.93
CA VAL A 285 2.78 -29.25 -10.22
C VAL A 285 3.21 -27.78 -10.23
N TYR A 286 3.32 -27.20 -11.43
CA TYR A 286 3.67 -25.78 -11.58
C TYR A 286 2.49 -24.88 -11.22
#